data_AF-A0A4U8URV2-F1
#
_entry.id   AF-A0A4U8URV2-F1
#
_cell.length_a   1.000
_cell.length_b   1.000
_cell.length_c   1.000
_cell.angle_alpha   90.00
_cell.angle_beta   90.00
_cell.angle_gamma   90.00
#
_symmetry.space_group_name_H-M   'P 1'
#
loop_
_entity.id
_entity.type
_entity.pdbx_description
1 polymer ?
#
loop_
_entity_poly.entity_id
_entity_poly.type
_entity_poly.pdbx_seq_one_letter_code
_entity_poly.pdbx_strand_id
1 'polypeptide(L)'
;MIFGRTPVFFLPCCVIIASLSGVVAKPPEPPETPDLSEKKATTYLAAYGYLNTTSHHITKNDLKEALLKFQSFMDLPKTGELDREVRETMLLIRCGVSDRPVEGSIDSRIWHKSILTWNISSFPETIPESEVRETAHNAFSTWEKALSINFLETSQGRHADIVINFLEQAPEGSHDITGNAVAETVGARIFLRRDHQWNIFPKDSAIDSSNLFQAFLHEIGHVLGLHHSHETNSVMYPIFTQTNGKSDLSASDVEAVRGLYGVVQGTAELSPGSTEKERKCPKSLNAVMQANNQHIFVFKGDHFWKFKNQKVVQGPLPLHQVRPPSFPRKSCFSGLSQRSQNCKRFSNQQGSDGFVRRTHHLRIRDGQEDRTVQEGREFPENTA
;
A
#
# COMPACT_ATOMS: atom_id res chain seq x y z
N MET A 1 -59.23 87.65 19.48
CA MET A 1 -57.92 87.43 18.85
C MET A 1 -57.25 86.25 19.53
N ILE A 2 -56.69 85.39 18.70
CA ILE A 2 -56.06 84.10 18.98
C ILE A 2 -54.80 84.32 19.83
N PHE A 3 -54.62 83.53 20.90
CA PHE A 3 -53.29 83.08 21.34
C PHE A 3 -53.43 81.66 21.89
N GLY A 4 -53.08 80.69 21.05
CA GLY A 4 -52.98 79.28 21.43
C GLY A 4 -51.76 79.06 22.34
N ARG A 5 -51.98 78.35 23.46
CA ARG A 5 -50.92 77.75 24.26
C ARG A 5 -50.95 76.25 24.01
N THR A 6 -49.90 75.74 23.35
CA THR A 6 -49.61 74.30 23.25
C THR A 6 -49.07 73.81 24.60
N PRO A 7 -49.59 72.70 25.17
CA PRO A 7 -49.00 72.08 26.34
C PRO A 7 -47.81 71.19 25.95
N VAL A 8 -46.73 71.31 26.73
CA VAL A 8 -45.52 70.49 26.66
C VAL A 8 -45.84 69.11 27.26
N PHE A 9 -45.74 68.05 26.45
CA PHE A 9 -45.84 66.67 26.93
C PHE A 9 -44.46 66.19 27.39
N PHE A 10 -44.31 65.92 28.70
CA PHE A 10 -43.20 65.16 29.25
C PHE A 10 -43.45 63.67 28.99
N LEU A 11 -42.66 63.04 28.11
CA LEU A 11 -42.61 61.58 28.02
C LEU A 11 -41.77 61.04 29.19
N PRO A 12 -42.29 60.10 30.00
CA PRO A 12 -41.48 59.40 30.99
C PRO A 12 -40.52 58.43 30.28
N CYS A 13 -39.25 58.53 30.63
CA CYS A 13 -38.20 57.63 30.15
C CYS A 13 -38.41 56.25 30.79
N CYS A 14 -39.00 55.30 30.04
CA CYS A 14 -39.03 53.89 30.44
C CYS A 14 -37.62 53.30 30.32
N VAL A 15 -36.95 53.12 31.46
CA VAL A 15 -35.73 52.31 31.55
C VAL A 15 -36.16 50.85 31.46
N ILE A 16 -35.97 50.24 30.28
CA ILE A 16 -36.12 48.79 30.11
C ILE A 16 -34.84 48.14 30.65
N ILE A 17 -34.92 47.53 31.84
CA ILE A 17 -33.89 46.64 32.33
C ILE A 17 -34.05 45.32 31.60
N ALA A 18 -33.30 45.12 30.52
CA ALA A 18 -33.18 43.82 29.87
C ALA A 18 -32.36 42.89 30.78
N SER A 19 -33.03 41.92 31.40
CA SER A 19 -32.35 40.82 32.09
C SER A 19 -31.64 39.96 31.04
N LEU A 20 -30.33 40.11 30.93
CA LEU A 20 -29.46 39.20 30.20
C LEU A 20 -29.46 37.84 30.90
N SER A 21 -30.45 37.01 30.58
CA SER A 21 -30.37 35.58 30.83
C SER A 21 -29.33 35.04 29.86
N GLY A 22 -28.08 34.93 30.32
CA GLY A 22 -27.01 34.32 29.56
C GLY A 22 -27.40 32.89 29.21
N VAL A 23 -27.73 32.66 27.94
CA VAL A 23 -27.84 31.31 27.39
C VAL A 23 -26.41 30.78 27.37
N VAL A 24 -26.05 30.03 28.40
CA VAL A 24 -24.83 29.21 28.37
C VAL A 24 -25.06 28.19 27.26
N ALA A 25 -24.40 28.38 26.12
CA ALA A 25 -24.41 27.40 25.05
C ALA A 25 -23.93 26.07 25.63
N LYS A 26 -24.76 25.03 25.48
CA LYS A 26 -24.38 23.66 25.82
C LYS A 26 -23.05 23.37 25.11
N PRO A 27 -22.03 22.81 25.80
CA PRO A 27 -20.81 22.36 25.14
C PRO A 27 -21.18 21.48 23.94
N PRO A 28 -20.49 21.60 22.80
CA PRO A 28 -20.75 20.72 21.67
C PRO A 28 -20.68 19.28 22.16
N GLU A 29 -21.75 18.53 21.92
CA GLU A 29 -21.75 17.10 22.25
C GLU A 29 -20.56 16.45 21.55
N PRO A 30 -19.86 15.52 22.23
CA PRO A 30 -18.79 14.78 21.57
C PRO A 30 -19.36 14.17 20.29
N PRO A 31 -18.62 14.20 19.17
CA PRO A 31 -19.15 13.72 17.91
C PRO A 31 -19.62 12.28 18.08
N GLU A 32 -20.86 12.00 17.67
CA GLU A 32 -21.41 10.66 17.73
C GLU A 32 -20.46 9.68 17.02
N THR A 33 -20.22 8.53 17.64
CA THR A 33 -19.45 7.47 17.00
C THR A 33 -20.16 7.06 15.70
N PRO A 34 -19.47 6.97 14.55
CA PRO A 34 -20.12 6.61 13.30
C PRO A 34 -20.90 5.29 13.40
N ASP A 35 -22.07 5.22 12.77
CA ASP A 35 -22.93 4.04 12.78
C ASP A 35 -22.39 2.92 11.87
N LEU A 36 -21.36 2.23 12.34
CA LEU A 36 -20.86 0.98 11.77
C LEU A 36 -21.01 -0.14 12.80
N SER A 37 -22.01 -1.01 12.56
CA SER A 37 -22.27 -2.17 13.41
C SER A 37 -21.15 -3.21 13.33
N GLU A 38 -20.97 -3.99 14.40
CA GLU A 38 -19.98 -5.08 14.45
C GLU A 38 -20.18 -6.09 13.31
N LYS A 39 -21.44 -6.36 12.93
CA LYS A 39 -21.77 -7.21 11.79
C LYS A 39 -21.22 -6.64 10.47
N LYS A 40 -21.44 -5.34 10.20
CA LYS A 40 -20.91 -4.69 9.00
C LYS A 40 -19.38 -4.67 9.00
N ALA A 41 -18.76 -4.34 10.14
CA ALA A 41 -17.30 -4.35 10.29
C ALA A 41 -16.72 -5.76 10.06
N THR A 42 -17.38 -6.80 10.56
CA THR A 42 -16.98 -8.19 10.35
C THR A 42 -17.03 -8.57 8.87
N THR A 43 -18.11 -8.20 8.17
CA THR A 43 -18.22 -8.43 6.73
C THR A 43 -17.18 -7.63 5.94
N TYR A 44 -16.89 -6.38 6.34
CA TYR A 44 -15.82 -5.57 5.77
C TYR A 44 -14.46 -6.26 5.90
N LEU A 45 -14.12 -6.70 7.12
CA LEU A 45 -12.86 -7.38 7.39
C LEU A 45 -12.71 -8.68 6.59
N ALA A 46 -13.81 -9.40 6.38
CA ALA A 46 -13.82 -10.57 5.51
C ALA A 46 -13.59 -10.19 4.05
N ALA A 47 -14.32 -9.19 3.56
CA ALA A 47 -14.26 -8.72 2.18
C ALA A 47 -12.84 -8.26 1.80
N TYR A 48 -12.16 -7.52 2.67
CA TYR A 48 -10.81 -7.02 2.40
C TYR A 48 -9.68 -7.97 2.84
N GLY A 49 -10.00 -9.22 3.18
CA GLY A 49 -9.00 -10.30 3.40
C GLY A 49 -8.36 -10.33 4.80
N TYR A 50 -8.90 -9.60 5.76
CA TYR A 50 -8.42 -9.60 7.16
C TYR A 50 -8.97 -10.76 7.98
N LEU A 51 -10.16 -11.24 7.61
CA LEU A 51 -10.89 -12.29 8.30
C LEU A 51 -11.24 -13.44 7.35
N ASN A 52 -10.89 -14.67 7.73
CA ASN A 52 -11.28 -15.86 6.97
C ASN A 52 -12.65 -16.35 7.44
N THR A 53 -13.62 -16.41 6.53
CA THR A 53 -15.01 -16.82 6.81
C THR A 53 -15.27 -18.30 6.56
N THR A 54 -14.27 -19.09 6.14
CA THR A 54 -14.46 -20.53 5.88
C THR A 54 -14.71 -21.37 7.14
N SER A 55 -14.57 -20.80 8.34
CA SER A 55 -14.85 -21.48 9.60
C SER A 55 -16.27 -21.17 10.10
N HIS A 56 -17.01 -22.21 10.48
CA HIS A 56 -18.31 -22.04 11.12
C HIS A 56 -18.14 -21.35 12.49
N HIS A 57 -18.76 -20.19 12.62
CA HIS A 57 -18.71 -19.22 13.73
C HIS A 57 -17.41 -18.42 13.86
N ILE A 58 -17.48 -17.13 13.50
CA ILE A 58 -16.45 -16.12 13.78
C ILE A 58 -16.47 -15.84 15.29
N THR A 59 -15.33 -16.07 15.96
CA THR A 59 -15.20 -15.80 17.39
C THR A 59 -14.81 -14.34 17.65
N LYS A 60 -14.99 -13.87 18.90
CA LYS A 60 -14.47 -12.55 19.33
C LYS A 60 -12.97 -12.43 19.13
N ASN A 61 -12.23 -13.53 19.27
CA ASN A 61 -10.78 -13.53 19.07
C ASN A 61 -10.42 -13.38 17.58
N ASP A 62 -11.17 -14.02 16.69
CA ASP A 62 -10.96 -13.89 15.24
C ASP A 62 -11.21 -12.44 14.78
N LEU A 63 -12.27 -11.81 15.30
CA LEU A 63 -12.57 -10.41 15.03
C LEU A 63 -11.45 -9.50 15.54
N LYS A 64 -10.96 -9.71 16.78
CA LYS A 64 -9.85 -8.94 17.35
C LYS A 64 -8.59 -9.05 16.51
N GLU A 65 -8.22 -10.27 16.10
CA GLU A 65 -7.05 -10.51 15.22
C GLU A 65 -7.21 -9.86 13.84
N ALA A 66 -8.42 -9.89 13.27
CA ALA A 66 -8.71 -9.21 12.01
C ALA A 66 -8.59 -7.68 12.14
N LEU A 67 -9.12 -7.10 13.24
CA LEU A 67 -8.98 -5.68 13.54
C LEU A 67 -7.52 -5.27 13.70
N LEU A 68 -6.70 -6.06 14.40
CA LEU A 68 -5.27 -5.79 14.56
C LEU A 68 -4.53 -5.76 13.20
N LYS A 69 -4.90 -6.66 12.28
CA LYS A 69 -4.32 -6.67 10.92
C LYS A 69 -4.76 -5.44 10.12
N PHE A 70 -6.04 -5.07 10.19
CA PHE A 70 -6.58 -3.87 9.54
C PHE A 70 -5.92 -2.59 10.06
N GLN A 71 -5.92 -2.41 11.39
CA GLN A 71 -5.26 -1.29 12.05
C GLN A 71 -3.77 -1.21 11.67
N SER A 72 -3.08 -2.35 11.62
CA SER A 72 -1.68 -2.36 11.18
C SER A 72 -1.48 -2.01 9.71
N PHE A 73 -2.45 -2.26 8.83
CA PHE A 73 -2.35 -1.94 7.41
C PHE A 73 -2.67 -0.46 7.16
N MET A 74 -3.65 0.07 7.89
CA MET A 74 -4.09 1.48 7.83
C MET A 74 -3.26 2.43 8.69
N ASP A 75 -2.18 1.94 9.32
CA ASP A 75 -1.32 2.67 10.28
C ASP A 75 -2.09 3.31 11.47
N LEU A 76 -3.12 2.62 11.95
CA LEU A 76 -3.91 3.01 13.11
C LEU A 76 -3.34 2.41 14.42
N PRO A 77 -3.70 2.98 15.59
CA PRO A 77 -3.43 2.35 16.88
C PRO A 77 -3.95 0.91 16.94
N LYS A 78 -3.08 -0.04 17.28
CA LYS A 78 -3.37 -1.48 17.29
C LYS A 78 -4.12 -1.92 18.55
N THR A 79 -5.32 -1.38 18.76
CA THR A 79 -6.17 -1.69 19.92
C THR A 79 -6.81 -3.07 19.81
N GLY A 80 -7.04 -3.56 18.58
CA GLY A 80 -7.85 -4.74 18.29
C GLY A 80 -9.34 -4.53 18.57
N GLU A 81 -9.76 -3.28 18.74
CA GLU A 81 -11.13 -2.90 19.04
C GLU A 81 -11.73 -2.13 17.86
N LEU A 82 -13.05 -2.26 17.68
CA LEU A 82 -13.80 -1.42 16.75
C LEU A 82 -14.02 -0.07 17.44
N ASP A 83 -12.96 0.73 17.55
CA ASP A 83 -13.00 2.08 18.11
C ASP A 83 -13.53 3.10 17.08
N ARG A 84 -13.59 4.37 17.49
CA ARG A 84 -14.14 5.43 16.63
C ARG A 84 -13.31 5.62 15.36
N GLU A 85 -11.99 5.66 15.48
CA GLU A 85 -11.06 5.90 14.37
C GLU A 85 -11.12 4.75 13.35
N VAL A 86 -11.22 3.51 13.82
CA VAL A 86 -11.46 2.35 12.95
C VAL A 86 -12.77 2.47 12.18
N ARG A 87 -13.87 2.87 12.84
CA ARG A 87 -15.17 3.03 12.17
C ARG A 87 -15.11 4.14 11.12
N GLU A 88 -14.55 5.29 11.47
CA GLU A 88 -14.37 6.41 10.54
C GLU A 88 -13.57 5.96 9.32
N THR A 89 -12.45 5.24 9.54
CA THR A 89 -11.60 4.73 8.46
C THR A 89 -12.31 3.72 7.56
N MET A 90 -13.06 2.77 8.14
CA MET A 90 -13.82 1.77 7.36
C MET A 90 -14.93 2.39 6.51
N LEU A 91 -15.40 3.58 6.87
CA LEU A 91 -16.43 4.32 6.14
C LEU A 91 -15.85 5.27 5.08
N LEU A 92 -14.54 5.38 4.92
CA LEU A 92 -13.96 6.23 3.88
C LEU A 92 -14.13 5.61 2.48
N ILE A 93 -14.23 6.47 1.48
CA ILE A 93 -14.29 6.09 0.06
C ILE A 93 -12.98 5.42 -0.35
N ARG A 94 -13.07 4.24 -0.96
CA ARG A 94 -11.90 3.39 -1.24
C ARG A 94 -12.00 2.58 -2.52
N CYS A 95 -10.91 1.90 -2.85
CA CYS A 95 -10.88 0.80 -3.80
C CYS A 95 -11.50 -0.47 -3.18
N GLY A 96 -12.28 -1.19 -3.98
CA GLY A 96 -12.96 -2.45 -3.65
C GLY A 96 -12.08 -3.70 -3.73
N VAL A 97 -10.84 -3.59 -4.24
CA VAL A 97 -9.89 -4.71 -4.27
C VAL A 97 -9.49 -5.11 -2.85
N SER A 98 -9.31 -6.41 -2.61
CA SER A 98 -8.89 -6.93 -1.31
C SER A 98 -7.49 -6.42 -0.92
N ASP A 99 -7.33 -5.91 0.31
CA ASP A 99 -6.03 -5.47 0.86
C ASP A 99 -5.08 -6.65 1.04
N ARG A 100 -5.64 -7.83 1.34
CA ARG A 100 -4.90 -9.06 1.64
C ARG A 100 -5.45 -10.23 0.84
N PRO A 101 -5.21 -10.28 -0.48
CA PRO A 101 -5.70 -11.36 -1.31
C PRO A 101 -5.10 -12.70 -0.85
N VAL A 102 -5.89 -13.77 -0.94
CA VAL A 102 -5.49 -15.12 -0.53
C VAL A 102 -4.38 -15.64 -1.47
N GLU A 103 -3.37 -16.31 -0.92
CA GLU A 103 -2.30 -16.91 -1.73
C GLU A 103 -2.89 -17.83 -2.80
N GLY A 104 -2.62 -17.52 -4.08
CA GLY A 104 -3.14 -18.27 -5.23
C GLY A 104 -4.47 -17.76 -5.81
N SER A 105 -5.18 -16.84 -5.14
CA SER A 105 -6.32 -16.11 -5.72
C SER A 105 -5.90 -14.88 -6.54
N ILE A 106 -4.62 -14.55 -6.48
CA ILE A 106 -4.04 -13.39 -7.17
C ILE A 106 -3.78 -13.76 -8.62
N ASP A 107 -4.61 -13.23 -9.52
CA ASP A 107 -4.29 -13.16 -10.93
C ASP A 107 -3.21 -12.09 -11.14
N SER A 108 -1.99 -12.41 -10.71
CA SER A 108 -0.79 -11.57 -10.87
C SER A 108 -0.37 -11.63 -12.33
N ARG A 109 -1.22 -11.07 -13.19
CA ARG A 109 -1.00 -10.96 -14.62
C ARG A 109 0.14 -9.98 -14.84
N ILE A 110 1.36 -10.51 -14.84
CA ILE A 110 2.51 -9.80 -15.38
C ILE A 110 2.35 -9.79 -16.89
N TRP A 111 2.22 -8.61 -17.48
CA TRP A 111 2.19 -8.50 -18.94
C TRP A 111 3.57 -8.76 -19.55
N HIS A 112 3.60 -9.55 -20.63
CA HIS A 112 4.81 -9.78 -21.43
C HIS A 112 4.80 -9.04 -22.77
N LYS A 113 3.79 -8.19 -22.99
CA LYS A 113 3.65 -7.35 -24.18
C LYS A 113 4.27 -5.99 -23.91
N SER A 114 4.93 -5.42 -24.91
CA SER A 114 5.40 -4.02 -24.90
C SER A 114 4.30 -3.02 -25.28
N ILE A 115 3.18 -3.51 -25.83
CA ILE A 115 2.01 -2.70 -26.17
C ILE A 115 0.79 -3.38 -25.56
N LEU A 116 0.04 -2.64 -24.76
CA LEU A 116 -1.25 -3.04 -24.22
C LEU A 116 -2.32 -2.14 -24.81
N THR A 117 -3.40 -2.76 -25.31
CA THR A 117 -4.54 -2.02 -25.83
C THR A 117 -5.55 -1.75 -24.74
N TRP A 118 -6.17 -0.57 -24.75
CA TRP A 118 -7.24 -0.23 -23.79
C TRP A 118 -8.45 0.42 -24.46
N ASN A 119 -9.61 0.29 -23.81
CA ASN A 119 -10.86 0.90 -24.27
C ASN A 119 -11.74 1.30 -23.07
N ILE A 120 -12.52 2.37 -23.23
CA ILE A 120 -13.61 2.74 -22.32
C ILE A 120 -14.92 2.30 -22.95
N SER A 121 -15.62 1.38 -22.29
CA SER A 121 -16.88 0.79 -22.81
C SER A 121 -18.14 1.48 -22.30
N SER A 122 -18.05 2.25 -21.22
CA SER A 122 -19.13 3.10 -20.70
C SER A 122 -18.56 4.30 -19.96
N PHE A 123 -19.38 5.32 -19.71
CA PHE A 123 -18.96 6.61 -19.14
C PHE A 123 -19.86 7.01 -17.94
N PRO A 124 -19.40 7.89 -17.05
CA PRO A 124 -20.23 8.50 -16.01
C PRO A 124 -21.20 9.52 -16.62
N GLU A 125 -22.27 9.85 -15.90
CA GLU A 125 -23.30 10.77 -16.40
C GLU A 125 -22.89 12.25 -16.30
N THR A 126 -22.03 12.58 -15.33
CA THR A 126 -21.74 13.97 -14.94
C THR A 126 -20.52 14.58 -15.65
N ILE A 127 -19.70 13.77 -16.31
CA ILE A 127 -18.46 14.22 -16.96
C ILE A 127 -18.52 13.91 -18.46
N PRO A 128 -18.24 14.87 -19.35
CA PRO A 128 -18.14 14.62 -20.79
C PRO A 128 -17.17 13.48 -21.15
N GLU A 129 -17.56 12.62 -22.11
CA GLU A 129 -16.73 11.48 -22.51
C GLU A 129 -15.31 11.87 -22.95
N SER A 130 -15.16 13.04 -23.57
CA SER A 130 -13.85 13.57 -23.99
C SER A 130 -12.93 13.81 -22.80
N GLU A 131 -13.46 14.37 -21.71
CA GLU A 131 -12.69 14.67 -20.50
C GLU A 131 -12.36 13.37 -19.74
N VAL A 132 -13.27 12.40 -19.71
CA VAL A 132 -13.01 11.07 -19.13
C VAL A 132 -11.89 10.36 -19.91
N ARG A 133 -11.95 10.40 -21.24
CA ARG A 133 -10.94 9.80 -22.11
C ARG A 133 -9.58 10.47 -21.95
N GLU A 134 -9.53 11.80 -21.92
CA GLU A 134 -8.30 12.56 -21.65
C GLU A 134 -7.72 12.22 -20.27
N THR A 135 -8.58 12.11 -19.26
CA THR A 135 -8.19 11.72 -17.89
C THR A 135 -7.58 10.31 -17.86
N ALA A 136 -8.16 9.36 -18.60
CA ALA A 136 -7.61 8.01 -18.74
C ALA A 136 -6.27 8.00 -19.48
N HIS A 137 -6.13 8.74 -20.59
CA HIS A 137 -4.86 8.91 -21.31
C HIS A 137 -3.75 9.41 -20.40
N ASN A 138 -4.04 10.44 -19.60
CA ASN A 138 -3.08 11.00 -18.66
C ASN A 138 -2.65 9.97 -17.60
N ALA A 139 -3.58 9.16 -17.09
CA ALA A 139 -3.28 8.12 -16.11
C ALA A 139 -2.42 7.00 -16.71
N PHE A 140 -2.74 6.53 -17.92
CA PHE A 140 -1.92 5.55 -18.64
C PHE A 140 -0.52 6.10 -18.92
N SER A 141 -0.40 7.33 -19.45
CA SER A 141 0.87 7.97 -19.75
C SER A 141 1.76 8.13 -18.51
N THR A 142 1.16 8.33 -17.34
CA THR A 142 1.89 8.38 -16.07
C THR A 142 2.57 7.05 -15.76
N TRP A 143 1.91 5.92 -16.00
CA TRP A 143 2.53 4.59 -15.89
C TRP A 143 3.54 4.29 -17.00
N GLU A 144 3.34 4.79 -18.23
CA GLU A 144 4.30 4.63 -19.33
C GLU A 144 5.68 5.20 -18.96
N LYS A 145 5.73 6.34 -18.29
CA LYS A 145 7.00 6.96 -17.84
C LYS A 145 7.79 6.06 -16.88
N ALA A 146 7.11 5.21 -16.13
CA ALA A 146 7.73 4.27 -15.21
C ALA A 146 8.16 2.96 -15.87
N LEU A 147 7.58 2.60 -17.02
CA LEU A 147 7.66 1.28 -17.65
C LEU A 147 8.16 1.34 -19.11
N SER A 148 8.36 0.17 -19.73
CA SER A 148 8.54 0.05 -21.19
C SER A 148 7.32 -0.60 -21.84
N ILE A 149 6.14 -0.20 -21.36
CA ILE A 149 4.86 -0.59 -21.93
C ILE A 149 4.22 0.66 -22.50
N ASN A 150 3.77 0.58 -23.75
CA ASN A 150 2.95 1.60 -24.39
C ASN A 150 1.48 1.20 -24.28
N PHE A 151 0.62 2.12 -23.87
CA PHE A 151 -0.81 1.92 -23.80
C PHE A 151 -1.49 2.59 -24.99
N LEU A 152 -2.15 1.79 -25.82
CA LEU A 152 -2.82 2.27 -27.03
C LEU A 152 -4.34 2.19 -26.87
N GLU A 153 -5.03 3.33 -26.93
CA GLU A 153 -6.48 3.32 -27.00
C GLU A 153 -6.92 2.67 -28.32
N THR A 154 -7.91 1.78 -28.24
CA THR A 154 -8.46 1.06 -29.40
C THR A 154 -9.97 1.18 -29.46
N SER A 155 -10.50 1.16 -30.69
CA SER A 155 -11.94 1.02 -30.94
C SER A 155 -12.43 -0.42 -30.79
N GLN A 156 -11.53 -1.38 -30.55
CA GLN A 156 -11.87 -2.80 -30.37
C GLN A 156 -12.57 -3.14 -29.04
N GLY A 157 -13.33 -2.21 -28.46
CA GLY A 157 -14.28 -2.43 -27.37
C GLY A 157 -13.83 -3.46 -26.33
N ARG A 158 -14.67 -4.50 -26.14
CA ARG A 158 -14.43 -5.60 -25.20
C ARG A 158 -13.19 -6.47 -25.49
N HIS A 159 -12.62 -6.38 -26.69
CA HIS A 159 -11.46 -7.16 -27.14
C HIS A 159 -10.12 -6.49 -26.82
N ALA A 160 -10.13 -5.26 -26.32
CA ALA A 160 -8.95 -4.63 -25.77
C ALA A 160 -8.37 -5.46 -24.60
N ASP A 161 -7.05 -5.38 -24.41
CA ASP A 161 -6.37 -6.02 -23.28
C ASP A 161 -6.95 -5.51 -21.95
N ILE A 162 -7.16 -4.19 -21.86
CA ILE A 162 -7.69 -3.48 -20.70
C ILE A 162 -9.04 -2.84 -21.07
N VAL A 163 -10.08 -3.05 -20.26
CA VAL A 163 -11.38 -2.41 -20.49
C VAL A 163 -11.86 -1.70 -19.23
N ILE A 164 -12.18 -0.42 -19.39
CA ILE A 164 -12.74 0.45 -18.35
C ILE A 164 -14.26 0.50 -18.52
N ASN A 165 -14.98 0.30 -17.42
CA ASN A 165 -16.44 0.30 -17.38
C ASN A 165 -16.92 1.15 -16.21
N PHE A 166 -17.93 1.97 -16.46
CA PHE A 166 -18.75 2.62 -15.44
C PHE A 166 -20.07 1.83 -15.31
N LEU A 167 -20.34 1.28 -14.12
CA LEU A 167 -21.51 0.46 -13.80
C LEU A 167 -22.38 1.11 -12.73
N GLU A 168 -23.71 0.97 -12.85
CA GLU A 168 -24.66 1.42 -11.82
C GLU A 168 -24.65 0.53 -10.58
N GLN A 169 -24.39 -0.76 -10.78
CA GLN A 169 -24.29 -1.74 -9.72
C GLN A 169 -22.87 -2.29 -9.70
N ALA A 170 -22.38 -2.55 -8.49
CA ALA A 170 -21.10 -3.22 -8.31
C ALA A 170 -21.12 -4.57 -9.07
N PRO A 171 -20.00 -4.99 -9.68
CA PRO A 171 -19.95 -6.26 -10.41
C PRO A 171 -20.30 -7.46 -9.50
N GLU A 172 -20.80 -8.55 -10.08
CA GLU A 172 -21.04 -9.79 -9.32
C GLU A 172 -19.74 -10.24 -8.63
N GLY A 173 -19.81 -10.46 -7.31
CA GLY A 173 -18.65 -10.78 -6.48
C GLY A 173 -17.92 -9.59 -5.89
N SER A 174 -18.39 -8.35 -6.15
CA SER A 174 -17.81 -7.15 -5.54
C SER A 174 -17.89 -7.16 -4.02
N HIS A 175 -16.85 -6.58 -3.42
CA HIS A 175 -16.61 -6.52 -1.99
C HIS A 175 -17.14 -5.22 -1.34
N ASP A 176 -18.02 -4.47 -2.02
CA ASP A 176 -18.58 -3.21 -1.52
C ASP A 176 -19.61 -3.43 -0.39
N ILE A 177 -19.11 -3.61 0.83
CA ILE A 177 -19.94 -3.85 2.03
C ILE A 177 -20.48 -2.55 2.64
N THR A 178 -19.71 -1.46 2.54
CA THR A 178 -20.05 -0.17 3.16
C THR A 178 -20.76 0.78 2.21
N GLY A 179 -20.82 0.46 0.92
CA GLY A 179 -21.35 1.34 -0.12
C GLY A 179 -20.33 2.39 -0.60
N ASN A 180 -19.09 2.28 -0.16
CA ASN A 180 -18.03 3.27 -0.32
C ASN A 180 -16.86 2.77 -1.18
N ALA A 181 -16.93 1.54 -1.70
CA ALA A 181 -16.02 1.09 -2.74
C ALA A 181 -16.50 1.63 -4.10
N VAL A 182 -15.79 2.63 -4.63
CA VAL A 182 -16.24 3.34 -5.85
C VAL A 182 -15.50 2.91 -7.11
N ALA A 183 -14.42 2.14 -6.96
CA ALA A 183 -13.69 1.53 -8.06
C ALA A 183 -13.15 0.14 -7.65
N GLU A 184 -13.03 -0.76 -8.61
CA GLU A 184 -12.52 -2.12 -8.42
C GLU A 184 -11.93 -2.66 -9.72
N THR A 185 -10.80 -3.37 -9.62
CA THR A 185 -10.18 -4.07 -10.75
C THR A 185 -10.31 -5.58 -10.59
N VAL A 186 -10.88 -6.25 -11.59
CA VAL A 186 -10.95 -7.72 -11.67
C VAL A 186 -10.20 -8.19 -12.91
N GLY A 187 -9.01 -8.75 -12.69
CA GLY A 187 -8.12 -9.14 -13.78
C GLY A 187 -7.63 -7.92 -14.57
N ALA A 188 -8.01 -7.82 -15.84
CA ALA A 188 -7.65 -6.68 -16.71
C ALA A 188 -8.85 -5.76 -16.99
N ARG A 189 -9.85 -5.78 -16.11
CA ARG A 189 -11.09 -5.03 -16.26
C ARG A 189 -11.23 -4.10 -15.07
N ILE A 190 -11.36 -2.81 -15.38
CA ILE A 190 -11.53 -1.74 -14.39
C ILE A 190 -13.03 -1.40 -14.36
N PHE A 191 -13.59 -1.38 -13.15
CA PHE A 191 -14.97 -1.03 -12.88
C PHE A 191 -15.00 0.18 -11.97
N LEU A 192 -15.75 1.20 -12.37
CA LEU A 192 -16.03 2.39 -11.56
C LEU A 192 -17.54 2.51 -11.36
N ARG A 193 -17.95 3.06 -10.22
CA ARG A 193 -19.36 3.39 -9.99
C ARG A 193 -19.79 4.55 -10.90
N ARG A 194 -20.85 4.33 -11.68
CA ARG A 194 -21.39 5.31 -12.63
C ARG A 194 -22.06 6.49 -11.92
N ASP A 195 -22.71 6.21 -10.79
CA ASP A 195 -23.49 7.16 -9.99
C ASP A 195 -22.64 7.97 -8.99
N HIS A 196 -21.34 7.64 -8.87
CA HIS A 196 -20.44 8.35 -7.98
C HIS A 196 -20.15 9.77 -8.48
N GLN A 197 -20.01 10.72 -7.55
CA GLN A 197 -19.67 12.10 -7.86
C GLN A 197 -18.16 12.22 -8.17
N TRP A 198 -17.81 11.94 -9.43
CA TRP A 198 -16.45 12.07 -9.93
C TRP A 198 -16.09 13.55 -10.20
N ASN A 199 -14.88 13.93 -9.80
CA ASN A 199 -14.26 15.19 -10.21
C ASN A 199 -12.98 14.92 -11.01
N ILE A 200 -12.65 15.80 -11.95
CA ILE A 200 -11.40 15.72 -12.75
C ILE A 200 -10.43 16.86 -12.43
N PHE A 201 -10.90 17.90 -11.74
CA PHE A 201 -10.09 19.04 -11.31
C PHE A 201 -10.04 19.13 -9.79
N PRO A 202 -8.94 19.63 -9.20
CA PRO A 202 -8.83 19.82 -7.74
C PRO A 202 -9.81 20.84 -7.14
N LYS A 203 -10.74 21.41 -7.93
CA LYS A 203 -11.44 22.65 -7.57
C LYS A 203 -12.69 22.47 -6.71
N ASP A 204 -13.29 21.28 -6.65
CA ASP A 204 -14.51 21.08 -5.87
C ASP A 204 -14.34 19.95 -4.84
N SER A 205 -13.87 20.35 -3.66
CA SER A 205 -13.73 19.52 -2.45
C SER A 205 -15.09 19.23 -1.81
N ALA A 206 -16.04 18.67 -2.57
CA ALA A 206 -17.22 18.08 -1.96
C ALA A 206 -16.78 16.89 -1.09
N ILE A 207 -17.36 16.76 0.10
CA ILE A 207 -16.96 15.78 1.13
C ILE A 207 -17.04 14.33 0.61
N ASP A 208 -17.89 14.08 -0.39
CA ASP A 208 -18.14 12.76 -0.98
C ASP A 208 -17.71 12.66 -2.46
N SER A 209 -16.90 13.59 -2.99
CA SER A 209 -16.39 13.48 -4.37
C SER A 209 -15.03 12.79 -4.42
N SER A 210 -14.81 11.99 -5.46
CA SER A 210 -13.51 11.35 -5.72
C SER A 210 -12.88 11.87 -6.99
N ASN A 211 -11.57 11.98 -6.99
CA ASN A 211 -10.82 12.37 -8.18
C ASN A 211 -10.69 11.20 -9.16
N LEU A 212 -11.22 11.36 -10.36
CA LEU A 212 -11.27 10.32 -11.38
C LEU A 212 -9.88 9.98 -11.93
N PHE A 213 -9.00 10.98 -12.09
CA PHE A 213 -7.61 10.75 -12.49
C PHE A 213 -6.91 9.81 -11.49
N GLN A 214 -7.07 10.11 -10.20
CA GLN A 214 -6.47 9.32 -9.15
C GLN A 214 -7.01 7.88 -9.11
N ALA A 215 -8.33 7.71 -9.28
CA ALA A 215 -8.94 6.38 -9.36
C ALA A 215 -8.41 5.59 -10.56
N PHE A 216 -8.35 6.19 -11.76
CA PHE A 216 -7.73 5.52 -12.91
C PHE A 216 -6.26 5.17 -12.65
N LEU A 217 -5.48 6.09 -12.08
CA LEU A 217 -4.07 5.85 -11.81
C LEU A 217 -3.89 4.65 -10.85
N HIS A 218 -4.73 4.54 -9.82
CA HIS A 218 -4.76 3.43 -8.87
C HIS A 218 -5.16 2.10 -9.54
N GLU A 219 -6.30 2.08 -10.23
CA GLU A 219 -6.83 0.86 -10.85
C GLU A 219 -5.92 0.32 -11.98
N ILE A 220 -5.26 1.21 -12.74
CA ILE A 220 -4.25 0.79 -13.73
C ILE A 220 -3.07 0.11 -13.03
N GLY A 221 -2.69 0.56 -11.82
CA GLY A 221 -1.68 -0.13 -11.01
C GLY A 221 -2.06 -1.58 -10.71
N HIS A 222 -3.33 -1.84 -10.38
CA HIS A 222 -3.85 -3.21 -10.23
C HIS A 222 -3.80 -4.01 -11.53
N VAL A 223 -4.16 -3.40 -12.67
CA VAL A 223 -4.04 -4.04 -14.00
C VAL A 223 -2.59 -4.41 -14.31
N LEU A 224 -1.62 -3.65 -13.80
CA LEU A 224 -0.19 -3.91 -13.93
C LEU A 224 0.34 -4.93 -12.91
N GLY A 225 -0.51 -5.42 -11.99
CA GLY A 225 -0.17 -6.44 -11.00
C GLY A 225 0.29 -5.88 -9.65
N LEU A 226 0.13 -4.58 -9.39
CA LEU A 226 0.39 -4.01 -8.08
C LEU A 226 -0.76 -4.32 -7.11
N HIS A 227 -0.40 -4.41 -5.83
CA HIS A 227 -1.33 -4.54 -4.73
C HIS A 227 -1.44 -3.24 -3.96
N HIS A 228 -2.43 -3.16 -3.06
CA HIS A 228 -2.54 -2.02 -2.17
C HIS A 228 -1.26 -1.80 -1.36
N SER A 229 -0.85 -0.55 -1.27
CA SER A 229 0.21 -0.09 -0.38
C SER A 229 -0.39 0.33 0.97
N HIS A 230 0.42 0.21 2.01
CA HIS A 230 0.11 0.77 3.33
C HIS A 230 0.61 2.22 3.47
N GLU A 231 1.37 2.72 2.48
CA GLU A 231 1.93 4.07 2.51
C GLU A 231 0.92 5.06 1.93
N THR A 232 0.43 6.02 2.73
CA THR A 232 -0.56 7.04 2.29
C THR A 232 -0.07 7.94 1.14
N ASN A 233 1.24 7.97 0.88
CA ASN A 233 1.83 8.73 -0.22
C ASN A 233 1.86 7.96 -1.55
N SER A 234 1.63 6.65 -1.54
CA SER A 234 1.56 5.78 -2.71
C SER A 234 0.20 5.93 -3.40
N VAL A 235 0.18 5.94 -4.74
CA VAL A 235 -1.10 5.89 -5.47
C VAL A 235 -1.86 4.61 -5.18
N MET A 236 -1.17 3.53 -4.79
CA MET A 236 -1.77 2.23 -4.47
C MET A 236 -2.34 2.18 -3.04
N TYR A 237 -2.34 3.27 -2.28
CA TYR A 237 -3.07 3.32 -1.02
C TYR A 237 -4.59 3.24 -1.27
N PRO A 238 -5.34 2.39 -0.55
CA PRO A 238 -6.72 2.07 -0.93
C PRO A 238 -7.74 3.18 -0.70
N ILE A 239 -7.49 4.14 0.20
CA ILE A 239 -8.48 5.18 0.55
C ILE A 239 -8.25 6.42 -0.30
N PHE A 240 -9.19 6.72 -1.19
CA PHE A 240 -9.02 7.80 -2.17
C PHE A 240 -9.04 9.20 -1.55
N THR A 241 -9.75 9.39 -0.45
CA THR A 241 -9.85 10.70 0.23
C THR A 241 -8.57 11.09 0.98
N GLN A 242 -7.68 10.14 1.29
CA GLN A 242 -6.48 10.40 2.10
C GLN A 242 -5.22 10.62 1.26
N THR A 243 -5.27 10.34 -0.04
CA THR A 243 -4.16 10.53 -0.97
C THR A 243 -4.08 11.94 -1.55
N ASN A 244 -5.08 12.81 -1.28
CA ASN A 244 -5.10 14.23 -1.66
C ASN A 244 -4.84 14.49 -3.15
N GLY A 245 -5.58 13.84 -4.05
CA GLY A 245 -5.55 14.17 -5.49
C GLY A 245 -4.17 14.01 -6.11
N LYS A 246 -3.48 12.89 -5.82
CA LYS A 246 -2.17 12.56 -6.41
C LYS A 246 -2.22 12.71 -7.92
N SER A 247 -1.31 13.50 -8.44
CA SER A 247 -1.12 13.71 -9.88
C SER A 247 0.01 12.86 -10.47
N ASP A 248 0.76 12.12 -9.65
CA ASP A 248 1.93 11.34 -10.08
C ASP A 248 2.23 10.16 -9.14
N LEU A 249 3.09 9.26 -9.60
CA LEU A 249 3.55 8.06 -8.88
C LEU A 249 4.56 8.40 -7.79
N SER A 250 4.47 7.75 -6.64
CA SER A 250 5.53 7.80 -5.64
C SER A 250 6.75 6.97 -6.06
N ALA A 251 7.89 7.20 -5.40
CA ALA A 251 9.09 6.40 -5.64
C ALA A 251 8.86 4.91 -5.35
N SER A 252 8.05 4.57 -4.34
CA SER A 252 7.71 3.19 -4.01
C SER A 252 6.82 2.56 -5.08
N ASP A 253 5.90 3.31 -5.69
CA ASP A 253 5.08 2.84 -6.82
C ASP A 253 5.95 2.50 -8.04
N VAL A 254 6.86 3.40 -8.40
CA VAL A 254 7.79 3.22 -9.52
C VAL A 254 8.72 2.03 -9.27
N GLU A 255 9.24 1.89 -8.04
CA GLU A 255 10.09 0.75 -7.67
C GLU A 255 9.31 -0.56 -7.72
N ALA A 256 8.09 -0.58 -7.16
CA ALA A 256 7.25 -1.77 -7.13
C ALA A 256 6.92 -2.25 -8.54
N VAL A 257 6.49 -1.35 -9.43
CA VAL A 257 6.11 -1.71 -10.80
C VAL A 257 7.32 -2.15 -11.62
N ARG A 258 8.47 -1.47 -11.49
CA ARG A 258 9.72 -1.90 -12.14
C ARG A 258 10.25 -3.21 -11.57
N GLY A 259 9.95 -3.54 -10.31
CA GLY A 259 10.22 -4.85 -9.73
C GLY A 259 9.50 -5.99 -10.45
N LEU A 260 8.28 -5.73 -10.94
CA LEU A 260 7.46 -6.69 -11.70
C LEU A 260 7.93 -6.85 -13.15
N TYR A 261 8.24 -5.75 -13.83
CA TYR A 261 8.54 -5.73 -15.27
C TYR A 261 10.04 -5.69 -15.62
N GLY A 262 10.91 -5.45 -14.64
CA GLY A 262 12.32 -5.16 -14.83
C GLY A 262 12.60 -3.66 -15.03
N VAL A 263 13.85 -3.25 -14.80
CA VAL A 263 14.29 -1.85 -14.95
C VAL A 263 14.51 -1.52 -16.43
N VAL A 264 13.81 -0.49 -16.91
CA VAL A 264 14.11 0.19 -18.17
C VAL A 264 15.47 0.88 -18.04
N GLN A 265 16.48 0.40 -18.75
CA GLN A 265 17.67 1.21 -19.01
C GLN A 265 17.43 2.05 -20.26
N GLY A 266 17.03 3.31 -20.11
CA GLY A 266 17.32 4.37 -21.09
C GLY A 266 18.49 5.19 -20.54
N THR A 267 19.49 5.65 -21.30
CA THR A 267 19.66 5.86 -22.74
C THR A 267 21.15 5.80 -23.08
N ALA A 268 21.51 5.16 -24.19
CA ALA A 268 22.63 5.53 -25.06
C ALA A 268 22.39 4.87 -26.42
N GLU A 269 22.52 5.64 -27.49
CA GLU A 269 22.29 5.26 -28.89
C GLU A 269 22.75 3.84 -29.23
N LEU A 270 21.87 3.04 -29.81
CA LEU A 270 22.27 1.86 -30.58
C LEU A 270 21.71 2.00 -31.99
N SER A 271 22.64 2.29 -32.90
CA SER A 271 22.54 2.10 -34.35
C SER A 271 21.86 0.77 -34.72
N PRO A 272 21.10 0.70 -35.82
CA PRO A 272 20.35 -0.49 -36.18
C PRO A 272 21.29 -1.60 -36.65
N GLY A 273 21.22 -2.74 -35.97
CA GLY A 273 21.84 -3.98 -36.44
C GLY A 273 22.49 -4.80 -35.34
N SER A 274 21.72 -5.69 -34.73
CA SER A 274 22.14 -7.08 -34.50
C SER A 274 21.06 -7.84 -33.71
N THR A 275 20.45 -8.76 -34.41
CA THR A 275 19.91 -10.00 -33.87
C THR A 275 20.96 -10.70 -33.01
N GLU A 276 20.69 -10.97 -31.73
CA GLU A 276 20.82 -12.31 -31.14
C GLU A 276 20.55 -12.33 -29.62
N LYS A 277 19.85 -13.39 -29.20
CA LYS A 277 19.71 -13.85 -27.82
C LYS A 277 21.09 -14.10 -27.20
N GLU A 278 21.35 -13.55 -26.02
CA GLU A 278 22.25 -14.21 -25.08
C GLU A 278 21.68 -14.18 -23.65
N ARG A 279 21.28 -15.38 -23.21
CA ARG A 279 21.17 -15.76 -21.80
C ARG A 279 22.57 -15.73 -21.18
N LYS A 280 23.02 -14.57 -20.70
CA LYS A 280 24.25 -14.49 -19.88
C LYS A 280 23.88 -14.48 -18.40
N CYS A 281 24.37 -15.49 -17.67
CA CYS A 281 24.39 -15.48 -16.21
C CYS A 281 25.05 -14.20 -15.70
N PRO A 282 24.58 -13.61 -14.58
CA PRO A 282 25.19 -12.40 -14.01
C PRO A 282 26.68 -12.62 -13.74
N LYS A 283 27.53 -11.68 -14.18
CA LYS A 283 28.98 -11.72 -13.96
C LYS A 283 29.38 -11.71 -12.47
N SER A 284 28.46 -11.32 -11.58
CA SER A 284 28.63 -11.36 -10.13
C SER A 284 27.28 -11.56 -9.42
N LEU A 285 27.33 -12.34 -8.34
CA LEU A 285 26.23 -12.58 -7.40
C LEU A 285 26.72 -12.21 -6.01
N ASN A 286 25.85 -11.64 -5.17
CA ASN A 286 26.19 -11.32 -3.78
C ASN A 286 26.20 -12.58 -2.90
N ALA A 287 25.27 -13.50 -3.13
CA ALA A 287 25.24 -14.80 -2.46
C ALA A 287 24.32 -15.80 -3.15
N VAL A 288 24.49 -17.08 -2.82
CA VAL A 288 23.56 -18.16 -3.16
C VAL A 288 23.35 -19.02 -1.91
N MET A 289 22.09 -19.30 -1.56
CA MET A 289 21.70 -20.13 -0.42
C MET A 289 20.78 -21.24 -0.89
N GLN A 290 21.16 -22.49 -0.66
CA GLN A 290 20.25 -23.61 -0.85
C GLN A 290 19.45 -23.84 0.43
N ALA A 291 18.13 -23.73 0.37
CA ALA A 291 17.26 -23.94 1.54
C ALA A 291 16.83 -25.40 1.68
N ASN A 292 16.67 -26.11 0.56
CA ASN A 292 16.46 -27.57 0.48
C ASN A 292 16.83 -28.08 -0.92
N ASN A 293 16.71 -29.39 -1.17
CA ASN A 293 17.08 -30.02 -2.45
C ASN A 293 16.30 -29.49 -3.67
N GLN A 294 15.22 -28.74 -3.46
CA GLN A 294 14.41 -28.19 -4.54
C GLN A 294 14.54 -26.67 -4.68
N HIS A 295 14.91 -25.94 -3.63
CA HIS A 295 14.89 -24.47 -3.63
C HIS A 295 16.27 -23.84 -3.42
N ILE A 296 16.67 -23.00 -4.37
CA ILE A 296 17.91 -22.21 -4.33
C ILE A 296 17.53 -20.73 -4.31
N PHE A 297 18.09 -19.97 -3.39
CA PHE A 297 17.95 -18.52 -3.31
C PHE A 297 19.22 -17.87 -3.84
N VAL A 298 19.11 -16.95 -4.79
CA VAL A 298 20.22 -16.20 -5.36
C VAL A 298 20.05 -14.74 -4.99
N PHE A 299 21.09 -14.07 -4.54
CA PHE A 299 21.05 -12.69 -4.06
C PHE A 299 21.95 -11.81 -4.93
N LYS A 300 21.46 -10.64 -5.32
CA LYS A 300 22.22 -9.61 -6.06
C LYS A 300 21.70 -8.22 -5.69
N GLY A 301 22.59 -7.34 -5.25
CA GLY A 301 22.24 -6.05 -4.65
C GLY A 301 21.31 -6.23 -3.46
N ASP A 302 20.26 -5.40 -3.41
CA ASP A 302 19.17 -5.50 -2.44
C ASP A 302 18.02 -6.41 -2.90
N HIS A 303 18.28 -7.36 -3.81
CA HIS A 303 17.26 -8.25 -4.34
C HIS A 303 17.65 -9.74 -4.24
N PHE A 304 16.64 -10.61 -4.26
CA PHE A 304 16.83 -12.05 -4.33
C PHE A 304 15.86 -12.72 -5.32
N TRP A 305 16.28 -13.88 -5.83
CA TRP A 305 15.50 -14.79 -6.67
C TRP A 305 15.42 -16.15 -5.99
N LYS A 306 14.25 -16.79 -6.06
CA LYS A 306 14.05 -18.19 -5.66
C LYS A 306 13.97 -19.02 -6.92
N PHE A 307 14.78 -20.06 -6.97
CA PHE A 307 14.81 -21.06 -8.03
C PHE A 307 14.21 -22.36 -7.51
N LYS A 308 13.43 -23.04 -8.35
CA LYS A 308 13.02 -24.43 -8.17
C LYS A 308 13.37 -25.22 -9.42
N ASN A 309 14.08 -26.34 -9.27
CA ASN A 309 14.53 -27.17 -10.40
C ASN A 309 15.21 -26.33 -11.51
N GLN A 310 16.14 -25.44 -11.11
CA GLN A 310 16.89 -24.54 -11.99
C GLN A 310 16.06 -23.50 -12.77
N LYS A 311 14.75 -23.37 -12.50
CA LYS A 311 13.89 -22.30 -13.01
C LYS A 311 13.64 -21.28 -11.93
N VAL A 312 13.65 -20.00 -12.28
CA VAL A 312 13.18 -18.94 -11.38
C VAL A 312 11.69 -19.17 -11.13
N VAL A 313 11.32 -19.31 -9.86
CA VAL A 313 9.92 -19.42 -9.42
C VAL A 313 9.45 -18.17 -8.67
N GLN A 314 10.38 -17.31 -8.27
CA GLN A 314 10.07 -16.05 -7.57
C GLN A 314 11.22 -15.06 -7.74
N GLY A 315 10.90 -13.78 -7.89
CA GLY A 315 11.85 -12.68 -7.90
C GLY A 315 12.17 -12.09 -9.28
N PRO A 316 12.89 -10.95 -9.33
CA PRO A 316 13.58 -10.32 -8.20
C PRO A 316 12.63 -9.75 -7.15
N LEU A 317 12.81 -10.11 -5.89
CA LEU A 317 12.10 -9.50 -4.75
C LEU A 317 13.10 -8.73 -3.89
N PRO A 318 12.69 -7.59 -3.30
CA PRO A 318 13.59 -6.83 -2.45
C PRO A 318 13.87 -7.59 -1.15
N LEU A 319 15.13 -7.57 -0.73
CA LEU A 319 15.65 -8.30 0.43
C LEU A 319 14.91 -7.96 1.73
N HIS A 320 14.29 -6.78 1.84
CA HIS A 320 13.54 -6.38 3.03
C HIS A 320 12.26 -7.20 3.24
N GLN A 321 11.66 -7.78 2.20
CA GLN A 321 10.44 -8.59 2.32
C GLN A 321 10.66 -9.94 3.04
N VAL A 322 11.91 -10.40 3.11
CA VAL A 322 12.33 -11.62 3.85
C VAL A 322 13.22 -11.29 5.05
N ARG A 323 13.46 -10.00 5.32
CA ARG A 323 14.35 -9.52 6.39
C ARG A 323 13.55 -9.27 7.67
N PRO A 324 13.88 -9.92 8.81
CA PRO A 324 13.36 -9.50 10.10
C PRO A 324 13.79 -8.05 10.41
N PRO A 325 12.98 -7.24 11.11
CA PRO A 325 13.25 -5.81 11.35
C PRO A 325 14.61 -5.48 11.99
N SER A 326 15.29 -6.43 12.60
CA SER A 326 16.55 -6.26 13.34
C SER A 326 17.84 -6.51 12.54
N PHE A 327 17.77 -6.65 11.22
CA PHE A 327 18.92 -7.00 10.37
C PHE A 327 19.60 -5.76 9.74
N PRO A 328 20.91 -5.51 9.96
CA PRO A 328 21.59 -4.32 9.43
C PRO A 328 21.89 -4.40 7.93
N ARG A 329 21.85 -3.23 7.26
CA ARG A 329 21.94 -3.02 5.80
C ARG A 329 23.25 -3.47 5.13
N LYS A 330 24.29 -3.80 5.89
CA LYS A 330 25.59 -4.28 5.36
C LYS A 330 26.00 -5.56 6.09
N SER A 331 25.66 -6.72 5.54
CA SER A 331 26.07 -8.01 6.10
C SER A 331 26.44 -9.00 4.99
N CYS A 332 27.59 -9.65 5.14
CA CYS A 332 28.07 -10.71 4.25
C CYS A 332 27.24 -11.99 4.41
N PHE A 333 26.81 -12.58 3.30
CA PHE A 333 26.26 -13.93 3.24
C PHE A 333 27.35 -14.88 2.75
N SER A 334 28.15 -15.44 3.66
CA SER A 334 29.06 -16.53 3.31
C SER A 334 28.30 -17.85 3.30
N GLY A 335 28.40 -18.59 2.19
CA GLY A 335 28.12 -20.03 2.20
C GLY A 335 28.94 -20.73 3.31
N LEU A 336 28.48 -21.92 3.70
CA LEU A 336 28.86 -22.73 4.87
C LEU A 336 30.36 -23.00 5.15
N SER A 337 31.32 -22.30 4.55
CA SER A 337 32.76 -22.60 4.68
C SER A 337 33.71 -21.40 4.80
N GLN A 338 33.27 -20.13 4.83
CA GLN A 338 34.23 -19.03 5.01
C GLN A 338 33.98 -18.23 6.28
N ARG A 339 34.95 -18.35 7.20
CA ARG A 339 35.08 -17.59 8.44
C ARG A 339 35.22 -16.10 8.10
N SER A 340 34.12 -15.37 8.26
CA SER A 340 34.09 -13.90 8.33
C SER A 340 33.74 -13.50 9.76
N GLN A 341 34.46 -12.50 10.29
CA GLN A 341 34.42 -12.10 11.70
C GLN A 341 33.07 -11.48 12.16
N ASN A 342 32.07 -11.33 11.29
CA ASN A 342 30.80 -10.65 11.61
C ASN A 342 29.51 -11.34 11.08
N CYS A 343 29.48 -12.67 10.95
CA CYS A 343 28.26 -13.39 10.53
C CYS A 343 27.38 -13.81 11.74
N LYS A 344 26.08 -13.46 11.71
CA LYS A 344 25.07 -14.01 12.63
C LYS A 344 24.48 -15.30 12.05
N ARG A 345 24.62 -16.42 12.76
CA ARG A 345 24.04 -17.71 12.38
C ARG A 345 22.65 -17.85 12.98
N PHE A 346 21.67 -18.24 12.16
CA PHE A 346 20.33 -18.60 12.61
C PHE A 346 20.08 -20.07 12.30
N SER A 347 19.64 -20.85 13.29
CA SER A 347 19.11 -22.19 13.09
C SER A 347 17.68 -22.24 13.60
N ASN A 348 16.74 -22.67 12.77
CA ASN A 348 15.44 -23.10 13.24
C ASN A 348 15.61 -24.49 13.86
N GLN A 349 15.57 -24.61 15.19
CA GLN A 349 15.27 -25.89 15.82
C GLN A 349 13.79 -25.88 16.23
N GLN A 350 13.05 -26.87 15.74
CA GLN A 350 11.69 -27.15 16.18
C GLN A 350 11.76 -27.74 17.60
N GLY A 351 11.38 -26.92 18.59
CA GLY A 351 10.92 -27.40 19.88
C GLY A 351 9.40 -27.37 19.89
N SER A 352 8.77 -28.46 20.35
CA SER A 352 7.38 -28.46 20.77
C SER A 352 7.17 -27.36 21.82
N ASP A 353 6.15 -26.53 21.62
CA ASP A 353 5.84 -25.25 22.29
C ASP A 353 6.63 -24.03 21.81
N GLY A 354 5.99 -23.26 20.92
CA GLY A 354 6.21 -21.82 20.76
C GLY A 354 7.56 -21.42 20.16
N PHE A 355 7.52 -20.55 19.14
CA PHE A 355 8.73 -19.96 18.55
C PHE A 355 9.57 -19.18 19.59
N VAL A 356 10.52 -19.84 20.23
CA VAL A 356 11.59 -19.17 20.98
C VAL A 356 12.82 -19.08 20.08
N ARG A 357 13.06 -17.89 19.51
CA ARG A 357 14.28 -17.59 18.75
C ARG A 357 15.39 -17.12 19.70
N ARG A 358 16.40 -17.96 19.96
CA ARG A 358 17.62 -17.51 20.63
C ARG A 358 18.60 -16.93 19.62
N THR A 359 19.14 -15.76 19.93
CA THR A 359 20.27 -15.15 19.21
C THR A 359 21.52 -15.42 20.03
N HIS A 360 22.49 -16.18 19.52
CA HIS A 360 23.78 -16.35 20.19
C HIS A 360 24.79 -15.32 19.65
N HIS A 361 25.32 -14.48 20.53
CA HIS A 361 26.50 -13.67 20.25
C HIS A 361 27.75 -14.53 20.46
N LEU A 362 28.46 -14.86 19.37
CA LEU A 362 29.78 -15.47 19.46
C LEU A 362 30.83 -14.35 19.60
N ARG A 363 31.55 -14.35 20.73
CA ARG A 363 32.82 -13.62 20.88
C ARG A 363 33.92 -14.69 20.85
N ILE A 364 34.63 -14.81 19.74
CA ILE A 364 35.78 -15.71 19.63
C ILE A 364 37.03 -14.85 19.87
N ARG A 365 37.81 -15.18 20.91
CA ARG A 365 39.18 -14.69 21.09
C ARG A 365 40.05 -15.42 20.08
N ASP A 366 40.82 -14.67 19.29
CA ASP A 366 41.80 -15.22 18.36
C ASP A 366 42.83 -16.04 19.14
N GLY A 367 42.92 -17.33 18.81
CA GLY A 367 44.05 -18.16 19.19
C GLY A 367 45.23 -17.82 18.29
N GLN A 368 46.17 -17.03 18.78
CA GLN A 368 47.54 -17.06 18.29
C GLN A 368 48.26 -18.22 19.00
N GLU A 369 48.92 -19.06 18.20
CA GLU A 369 50.00 -19.92 18.67
C GLU A 369 51.07 -19.03 19.30
N ASP A 370 51.13 -19.03 20.63
CA ASP A 370 52.24 -18.44 21.35
C ASP A 370 53.38 -19.47 21.36
N ARG A 371 54.34 -19.27 20.45
CA ARG A 371 55.68 -19.83 20.60
C ARG A 371 56.26 -19.20 21.86
N THR A 372 56.62 -20.06 22.80
CA THR A 372 57.42 -19.75 23.97
C THR A 372 58.64 -18.93 23.58
N VAL A 373 58.65 -17.65 23.95
CA VAL A 373 59.85 -16.86 24.19
C VAL A 373 59.68 -16.20 25.55
N GLN A 374 60.43 -16.71 26.51
CA GLN A 374 60.65 -16.06 27.79
C GLN A 374 61.31 -14.70 27.52
N GLU A 375 60.63 -13.61 27.88
CA GLU A 375 61.30 -12.38 28.30
C GLU A 375 60.56 -11.84 29.52
N GLY A 376 61.14 -12.11 30.69
CA GLY A 376 60.73 -11.47 31.92
C GLY A 376 61.00 -9.97 31.84
N ARG A 377 60.13 -9.19 32.48
CA ARG A 377 60.51 -7.87 32.95
C ARG A 377 59.99 -7.66 34.36
N GLU A 378 60.97 -7.57 35.24
CA GLU A 378 60.92 -7.09 36.61
C GLU A 378 60.19 -5.74 36.69
N PHE A 379 59.38 -5.57 37.73
CA PHE A 379 59.08 -4.26 38.26
C PHE A 379 60.02 -4.02 39.46
N PRO A 380 60.74 -2.89 39.53
CA PRO A 380 61.36 -2.49 40.77
C PRO A 380 60.30 -1.84 41.67
N GLU A 381 59.86 -2.57 42.70
CA GLU A 381 59.41 -1.96 43.94
C GLU A 381 60.65 -1.53 44.72
N ASN A 382 60.77 -0.23 45.00
CA ASN A 382 61.71 0.27 46.00
C ASN A 382 60.92 0.61 47.27
N THR A 383 61.22 -0.16 48.31
CA THR A 383 61.41 0.22 49.72
C THR A 383 60.23 0.82 50.48
N ALA A 384 59.74 0.06 51.46
CA ALA A 384 60.07 0.30 52.88
C ALA A 384 60.10 -1.02 53.65
#